data_AF-A0AAD6K1C4-F1
#
_entry.id   AF-A0AAD6K1C4-F1
#
_cell.length_a   1.000
_cell.length_b   1.000
_cell.length_c   1.000
_cell.angle_alpha   90.00
_cell.angle_beta   90.00
_cell.angle_gamma   90.00
#
_symmetry.space_group_name_H-M   'P 1'
#
loop_
_entity.id
_entity.type
_entity.pdbx_description
1 polymer ?
#
loop_
_entity_poly.entity_id
_entity_poly.type
_entity_poly.pdbx_seq_one_letter_code
_entity_poly.pdbx_strand_id
1 'polypeptide(L)'
;MWLTLLSCDRCHGCFEEERSGLLEIKALINPNSFFGHLGDWTASKELDIADCCEWYGIKCDNTTRRVIQLSLAGARDFRPGDWVLNASLFLPFKELQGLNLSRNRLTGCFENEGFQLHPMRLRKLENLDLSRNQLNSNISSILSGLLSLKSLDLSYNSMLTASVIQDKDVAEFIFTTLNFTAYLAAVSFQLDTSGLRKLEVLSMNELNITGTTLLQSLGTLPSLKTLSLKDTNLSGTSIIQ
;
A
#
# COMPACT_ATOMS: atom_id res chain seq x y z
N MET A 1 -43.41 14.17 20.88
CA MET A 1 -42.15 14.90 21.06
C MET A 1 -41.04 13.97 20.60
N TRP A 2 -40.61 14.09 19.34
CA TRP A 2 -39.54 13.26 18.79
C TRP A 2 -38.22 13.81 19.33
N LEU A 3 -37.55 13.07 20.21
CA LEU A 3 -36.17 13.34 20.57
C LEU A 3 -35.31 12.86 19.40
N THR A 4 -34.93 13.77 18.51
CA THR A 4 -33.77 13.53 17.64
C THR A 4 -32.56 13.43 18.57
N LEU A 5 -32.08 12.22 18.80
CA LEU A 5 -30.73 11.99 19.30
C LEU A 5 -29.79 12.67 18.30
N LEU A 6 -29.23 13.82 18.68
CA LEU A 6 -28.04 14.36 18.03
C LEU A 6 -26.94 13.31 18.24
N SER A 7 -26.75 12.41 17.28
CA SER A 7 -25.50 11.66 17.20
C SER A 7 -24.42 12.71 17.02
N CYS A 8 -23.56 12.84 18.03
CA CYS A 8 -22.43 13.74 17.91
C CYS A 8 -21.38 13.02 17.06
N ASP A 9 -21.49 13.10 15.74
CA ASP A 9 -20.54 12.52 14.78
C ASP A 9 -19.09 13.01 15.01
N ARG A 10 -18.91 14.02 15.88
CA ARG A 10 -17.66 14.72 16.18
C ARG A 10 -17.26 14.75 17.65
N CYS A 11 -17.96 14.04 18.55
CA CYS A 11 -17.59 14.02 19.97
C CYS A 11 -16.34 13.17 20.27
N HIS A 12 -15.84 12.44 19.27
CA HIS A 12 -14.76 11.47 19.40
C HIS A 12 -13.47 11.86 18.64
N GLY A 13 -13.32 13.14 18.25
CA GLY A 13 -12.11 13.69 17.62
C GLY A 13 -11.86 13.31 16.15
N CYS A 14 -12.27 12.10 15.75
CA CYS A 14 -12.40 11.61 14.39
C CYS A 14 -13.81 11.03 14.15
N PHE A 15 -14.17 10.75 12.89
CA PHE A 15 -15.52 10.28 12.54
C PHE A 15 -15.81 8.89 13.12
N GLU A 16 -17.03 8.68 13.62
CA GLU A 16 -17.45 7.39 14.21
C GLU A 16 -17.27 6.20 13.25
N GLU A 17 -17.52 6.40 11.96
CA GLU A 17 -17.29 5.37 10.92
C GLU A 17 -15.80 4.97 10.82
N GLU A 18 -14.90 5.94 10.88
CA GLU A 18 -13.44 5.73 10.77
C GLU A 18 -12.91 5.10 12.06
N ARG A 19 -13.35 5.62 13.22
CA ARG A 19 -13.01 5.05 14.53
C ARG A 19 -13.43 3.59 14.63
N SER A 20 -14.65 3.27 14.21
CA SER A 20 -15.15 1.89 14.21
C SER A 20 -14.34 0.99 13.28
N GLY A 21 -14.01 1.47 12.07
CA GLY A 21 -13.14 0.75 11.14
C GLY A 21 -11.74 0.47 11.70
N LEU A 22 -11.14 1.41 12.43
CA LEU A 22 -9.85 1.20 13.08
C LEU A 22 -9.93 0.14 14.17
N LEU A 23 -10.97 0.16 15.00
CA LEU A 23 -11.17 -0.84 16.03
C LEU A 23 -11.43 -2.24 15.44
N GLU A 24 -12.15 -2.32 14.32
CA GLU A 24 -12.34 -3.55 13.56
C GLU A 24 -11.01 -4.08 13.00
N ILE A 25 -10.20 -3.22 12.39
CA ILE A 25 -8.84 -3.57 11.93
C ILE A 25 -8.02 -4.14 13.08
N LYS A 26 -7.99 -3.46 14.24
CA LYS A 26 -7.26 -3.94 15.42
C LYS A 26 -7.74 -5.32 15.87
N ALA A 27 -9.05 -5.52 15.96
CA ALA A 27 -9.62 -6.80 16.37
C ALA A 27 -9.23 -7.95 15.42
N LEU A 28 -9.04 -7.67 14.13
CA LEU A 28 -8.67 -8.66 13.12
C LEU A 28 -7.17 -8.95 13.07
N ILE A 29 -6.33 -7.90 13.09
CA ILE A 29 -4.89 -8.08 12.81
C ILE A 29 -4.08 -8.32 14.08
N ASN A 30 -4.52 -7.80 15.23
CA ASN A 30 -3.82 -7.96 16.50
C ASN A 30 -4.73 -7.65 17.70
N PRO A 31 -5.72 -8.52 18.00
CA PRO A 31 -6.74 -8.26 19.02
C PRO A 31 -6.17 -8.11 20.44
N ASN A 32 -5.03 -8.75 20.71
CA ASN A 32 -4.38 -8.75 22.02
C ASN A 32 -3.24 -7.71 22.12
N SER A 33 -3.17 -6.74 21.20
CA SER A 33 -2.17 -5.68 21.27
C SER A 33 -2.50 -4.72 22.42
N PHE A 34 -1.73 -4.85 23.50
CA PHE A 34 -1.72 -3.91 24.64
C PHE A 34 -0.51 -2.96 24.60
N PHE A 35 0.50 -3.26 23.78
CA PHE A 35 1.72 -2.50 23.60
C PHE A 35 2.11 -2.47 22.11
N GLY A 36 2.88 -1.47 21.70
CA GLY A 36 3.34 -1.32 20.31
C GLY A 36 2.37 -0.54 19.42
N HIS A 37 2.40 -0.81 18.11
CA HIS A 37 1.79 0.05 17.07
C HIS A 37 0.27 0.25 17.15
N LEU A 38 -0.48 -0.61 17.87
CA LEU A 38 -1.93 -0.48 18.05
C LEU A 38 -2.34 -0.37 19.53
N GLY A 39 -1.38 -0.17 20.44
CA GLY A 39 -1.64 -0.23 21.89
C GLY A 39 -2.57 0.86 22.38
N ASP A 40 -2.51 2.04 21.76
CA ASP A 40 -3.29 3.24 22.07
C ASP A 40 -4.66 3.31 21.36
N TRP A 41 -4.93 2.38 20.43
CA TRP A 41 -6.24 2.25 19.79
C TRP A 41 -7.22 1.64 20.79
N THR A 42 -7.91 2.49 21.56
CA THR A 42 -8.77 2.06 22.66
C THR A 42 -10.24 2.31 22.38
N ALA A 43 -11.07 1.34 22.81
CA ALA A 43 -12.53 1.45 22.80
C ALA A 43 -13.08 2.04 24.12
N SER A 44 -12.22 2.47 25.05
CA SER A 44 -12.63 2.81 26.41
C SER A 44 -13.64 3.96 26.44
N LYS A 45 -14.84 3.68 26.97
CA LYS A 45 -15.93 4.65 27.15
C LYS A 45 -15.72 5.60 28.34
N GLU A 46 -14.77 5.29 29.24
CA GLU A 46 -14.43 6.16 30.38
C GLU A 46 -13.65 7.41 29.94
N LEU A 47 -13.01 7.34 28.76
CA LEU A 47 -12.62 8.48 27.95
C LEU A 47 -13.44 8.44 26.64
N ASP A 48 -14.72 8.84 26.69
CA ASP A 48 -15.59 9.05 25.51
C ASP A 48 -15.05 10.12 24.51
N ILE A 49 -13.77 10.51 24.63
CA ILE A 49 -13.10 11.66 24.02
C ILE A 49 -11.79 11.26 23.30
N ALA A 50 -11.36 9.99 23.31
CA ALA A 50 -10.09 9.60 22.71
C ALA A 50 -10.12 9.79 21.17
N ASP A 51 -9.52 10.89 20.72
CA ASP A 51 -9.42 11.30 19.34
C ASP A 51 -8.54 10.31 18.56
N CYS A 52 -9.13 9.54 17.63
CA CYS A 52 -8.32 8.59 16.88
C CYS A 52 -7.29 9.27 15.96
N CYS A 53 -7.40 10.57 15.70
CA CYS A 53 -6.35 11.32 15.02
C CYS A 53 -5.06 11.46 15.84
N GLU A 54 -5.11 11.18 17.14
CA GLU A 54 -3.94 11.16 18.02
C GLU A 54 -3.32 9.76 18.16
N TRP A 55 -3.97 8.72 17.64
CA TRP A 55 -3.45 7.36 17.70
C TRP A 55 -2.21 7.19 16.82
N TYR A 56 -1.29 6.35 17.28
CA TYR A 56 -0.09 5.99 16.55
C TYR A 56 -0.45 5.44 15.17
N GLY A 57 0.24 5.94 14.16
CA GLY A 57 0.04 5.53 12.77
C GLY A 57 -1.15 6.22 12.08
N ILE A 58 -1.86 7.14 12.74
CA ILE A 58 -3.00 7.84 12.15
C ILE A 58 -2.63 9.31 11.90
N LYS A 59 -2.97 9.81 10.72
CA LYS A 59 -2.92 11.24 10.40
C LYS A 59 -4.26 11.67 9.85
N CYS A 60 -4.81 12.74 10.41
CA CYS A 60 -6.03 13.35 9.92
C CYS A 60 -5.75 14.66 9.18
N ASP A 61 -6.67 15.02 8.29
CA ASP A 61 -6.72 16.37 7.74
C ASP A 61 -7.12 17.35 8.84
N ASN A 62 -6.45 18.50 8.90
CA ASN A 62 -6.66 19.46 9.98
C ASN A 62 -8.00 20.21 9.87
N THR A 63 -8.61 20.22 8.67
CA THR A 63 -9.88 20.91 8.40
C THR A 63 -11.05 19.95 8.44
N THR A 64 -10.96 18.83 7.71
CA THR A 64 -12.06 17.86 7.62
C THR A 64 -12.09 16.91 8.81
N ARG A 65 -10.99 16.78 9.57
CA ARG A 65 -10.80 15.79 10.65
C ARG A 65 -10.95 14.34 10.20
N ARG A 66 -10.84 14.09 8.89
CA ARG A 66 -10.88 12.76 8.30
C ARG A 66 -9.50 12.13 8.28
N VAL A 67 -9.44 10.81 8.44
CA VAL A 67 -8.18 10.07 8.29
C VAL A 67 -7.69 10.16 6.85
N ILE A 68 -6.48 10.72 6.68
CA ILE A 68 -5.81 10.85 5.38
C ILE A 68 -4.58 9.95 5.26
N GLN A 69 -3.97 9.53 6.37
CA GLN A 69 -2.92 8.52 6.34
C GLN A 69 -3.13 7.50 7.45
N LEU A 70 -2.94 6.22 7.10
CA LEU A 70 -3.01 5.08 8.00
C LEU A 70 -1.76 4.22 7.85
N SER A 71 -1.05 4.01 8.94
CA SER A 71 0.11 3.13 9.01
C SER A 71 -0.15 1.95 9.95
N LEU A 72 -0.12 0.75 9.37
CA LEU A 72 -0.17 -0.53 10.06
C LEU A 72 1.20 -1.22 10.01
N ALA A 73 2.28 -0.48 9.79
CA ALA A 73 3.60 -1.04 9.61
C ALA A 73 4.00 -1.93 10.79
N GLY A 74 4.20 -3.23 10.57
CA GLY A 74 4.55 -4.18 11.63
C GLY A 74 3.50 -4.37 12.73
N ALA A 75 2.26 -3.97 12.50
CA ALA A 75 1.21 -3.99 13.51
C ALA A 75 0.56 -5.38 13.71
N ARG A 76 0.59 -6.23 12.67
CA ARG A 76 -0.09 -7.52 12.67
C ARG A 76 0.62 -8.56 13.55
N ASP A 77 -0.17 -9.32 14.30
CA ASP A 77 0.29 -10.54 14.95
C ASP A 77 0.51 -11.65 13.91
N PHE A 78 1.70 -12.25 13.89
CA PHE A 78 2.05 -13.27 12.90
C PHE A 78 1.72 -14.70 13.33
N ARG A 79 1.25 -14.91 14.58
CA ARG A 79 0.84 -16.23 15.06
C ARG A 79 -0.21 -16.91 14.17
N PRO A 80 -1.19 -16.20 13.58
CA PRO A 80 -2.17 -16.80 12.66
C PRO A 80 -1.60 -17.22 11.29
N GLY A 81 -0.31 -17.00 11.02
CA GLY A 81 0.32 -17.33 9.73
C GLY A 81 0.27 -16.19 8.71
N ASP A 82 0.19 -16.53 7.43
CA ASP A 82 0.19 -15.59 6.32
C ASP A 82 -1.03 -14.66 6.36
N TRP A 83 -0.89 -13.43 5.84
CA TRP A 83 -2.02 -12.51 5.71
C TRP A 83 -2.47 -12.43 4.26
N VAL A 84 -3.73 -12.79 4.03
CA VAL A 84 -4.45 -12.41 2.81
C VAL A 84 -5.33 -11.20 3.15
N LEU A 85 -5.09 -10.07 2.48
CA LEU A 85 -5.77 -8.82 2.78
C LEU A 85 -7.21 -8.85 2.26
N ASN A 86 -8.12 -8.41 3.12
CA ASN A 86 -9.46 -7.97 2.74
C ASN A 86 -9.44 -6.44 2.64
N ALA A 87 -9.57 -5.91 1.42
CA ALA A 87 -9.52 -4.47 1.18
C ALA A 87 -10.75 -3.72 1.74
N SER A 88 -11.84 -4.44 2.05
CA SER A 88 -13.06 -3.87 2.62
C SER A 88 -12.81 -3.20 3.98
N LEU A 89 -11.75 -3.63 4.68
CA LEU A 89 -11.30 -3.02 5.94
C LEU A 89 -10.99 -1.52 5.83
N PHE A 90 -10.69 -1.04 4.62
CA PHE A 90 -10.33 0.37 4.40
C PHE A 90 -11.47 1.23 3.86
N LEU A 91 -12.67 0.67 3.63
CA LEU A 91 -13.83 1.42 3.11
C LEU A 91 -14.33 2.56 4.00
N PRO A 92 -14.18 2.52 5.34
CA PRO A 92 -14.54 3.66 6.17
C PRO A 92 -13.72 4.93 5.89
N PHE A 93 -12.47 4.80 5.40
CA PHE A 93 -11.53 5.90 5.23
C PHE A 93 -11.65 6.57 3.86
N LYS A 94 -12.76 7.29 3.64
CA LYS A 94 -13.11 7.90 2.33
C LYS A 94 -12.15 8.99 1.86
N GLU A 95 -11.31 9.52 2.75
CA GLU A 95 -10.30 10.55 2.43
C GLU A 95 -8.86 10.03 2.48
N LEU A 96 -8.69 8.71 2.60
CA LEU A 96 -7.37 8.08 2.72
C LEU A 96 -6.53 8.37 1.47
N GLN A 97 -5.35 8.95 1.71
CA GLN A 97 -4.34 9.29 0.70
C GLN A 97 -3.10 8.42 0.83
N GLY A 98 -2.73 8.03 2.05
CA GLY A 98 -1.58 7.17 2.31
C GLY A 98 -1.95 5.93 3.12
N LEU A 99 -1.52 4.76 2.65
CA LEU A 99 -1.67 3.50 3.35
C LEU A 99 -0.32 2.78 3.44
N ASN A 100 0.12 2.50 4.67
CA ASN A 100 1.34 1.72 4.91
C ASN A 100 1.00 0.37 5.53
N LEU A 101 1.19 -0.70 4.76
CA LEU A 101 1.01 -2.10 5.18
C LEU A 101 2.35 -2.84 5.27
N SER A 102 3.46 -2.11 5.36
CA SER A 102 4.79 -2.72 5.37
C SER A 102 4.99 -3.66 6.56
N ARG A 103 5.88 -4.64 6.42
CA ARG A 103 6.30 -5.55 7.51
C ARG A 103 5.15 -6.35 8.14
N ASN A 104 4.13 -6.78 7.39
CA ASN A 104 2.97 -7.50 7.96
C ASN A 104 2.80 -8.97 7.53
N ARG A 105 3.77 -9.54 6.80
CA ARG A 105 3.68 -10.89 6.18
C ARG A 105 2.46 -11.02 5.26
N LEU A 106 2.16 -9.95 4.51
CA LEU A 106 1.13 -9.96 3.49
C LEU A 106 1.56 -10.83 2.31
N THR A 107 0.73 -11.76 1.87
CA THR A 107 1.01 -12.65 0.72
C THR A 107 0.18 -12.33 -0.51
N GLY A 108 -0.98 -11.68 -0.34
CA GLY A 108 -1.87 -11.26 -1.43
C GLY A 108 -3.17 -10.63 -0.94
N CYS A 109 -4.13 -10.46 -1.86
CA CYS A 109 -5.52 -10.07 -1.57
C CYS A 109 -6.47 -11.19 -2.03
N PHE A 110 -7.66 -11.31 -1.41
CA PHE A 110 -8.69 -12.20 -1.93
C PHE A 110 -9.21 -11.69 -3.29
N GLU A 111 -9.38 -12.57 -4.27
CA GLU A 111 -9.85 -12.23 -5.63
C GLU A 111 -11.20 -11.50 -5.64
N ASN A 112 -12.04 -11.77 -4.63
CA ASN A 112 -13.36 -11.17 -4.44
C ASN A 112 -13.43 -10.20 -3.25
N GLU A 113 -12.30 -9.73 -2.72
CA GLU A 113 -12.26 -8.71 -1.66
C GLU A 113 -11.09 -7.74 -1.87
N GLY A 114 -10.52 -7.68 -3.09
CA GLY A 114 -9.48 -6.77 -3.49
C GLY A 114 -10.00 -5.34 -3.74
N PHE A 115 -9.07 -4.41 -3.95
CA PHE A 115 -9.39 -2.99 -4.14
C PHE A 115 -10.25 -2.71 -5.38
N GLN A 116 -10.19 -3.59 -6.38
CA GLN A 116 -10.99 -3.57 -7.61
C GLN A 116 -12.50 -3.59 -7.40
N LEU A 117 -13.00 -4.08 -6.25
CA LEU A 117 -14.43 -4.07 -5.95
C LEU A 117 -14.94 -2.73 -5.46
N HIS A 118 -14.04 -1.85 -5.02
CA HIS A 118 -14.38 -0.57 -4.43
C HIS A 118 -13.55 0.60 -5.00
N PRO A 119 -13.40 0.72 -6.32
CA PRO A 119 -12.48 1.68 -6.95
C PRO A 119 -12.86 3.14 -6.63
N MET A 120 -14.16 3.42 -6.45
CA MET A 120 -14.63 4.76 -6.11
C MET A 120 -14.39 5.16 -4.64
N ARG A 121 -14.19 4.19 -3.74
CA ARG A 121 -14.06 4.46 -2.29
C ARG A 121 -12.64 4.81 -1.89
N LEU A 122 -11.64 4.32 -2.61
CA LEU A 122 -10.22 4.63 -2.40
C LEU A 122 -9.63 5.48 -3.53
N ARG A 123 -10.49 6.23 -4.23
CA ARG A 123 -10.10 7.17 -5.29
C ARG A 123 -9.20 8.33 -4.85
N LYS A 124 -8.91 8.45 -3.55
CA LYS A 124 -7.99 9.45 -3.02
C LYS A 124 -6.65 8.84 -2.62
N LEU A 125 -6.50 7.51 -2.68
CA LEU A 125 -5.28 6.82 -2.28
C LEU A 125 -4.18 7.07 -3.31
N GLU A 126 -3.16 7.81 -2.91
CA GLU A 126 -2.03 8.22 -3.76
C GLU A 126 -0.73 7.49 -3.39
N ASN A 127 -0.58 7.07 -2.13
CA ASN A 127 0.63 6.43 -1.62
C ASN A 127 0.30 5.08 -0.98
N LEU A 128 0.97 4.02 -1.47
CA LEU A 128 0.84 2.68 -0.93
C LEU A 128 2.23 2.09 -0.66
N ASP A 129 2.49 1.70 0.58
CA ASP A 129 3.71 1.01 0.99
C ASP A 129 3.36 -0.44 1.35
N LEU A 130 3.81 -1.37 0.52
CA LEU A 130 3.69 -2.81 0.71
C LEU A 130 5.06 -3.46 0.99
N SER A 131 6.07 -2.67 1.34
CA SER A 131 7.44 -3.15 1.50
C SER A 131 7.56 -4.17 2.64
N ARG A 132 8.57 -5.04 2.57
CA ARG A 132 8.89 -6.04 3.60
C ARG A 132 7.72 -6.98 3.91
N ASN A 133 7.00 -7.39 2.87
CA ASN A 133 5.96 -8.42 2.94
C ASN A 133 6.40 -9.70 2.22
N GLN A 134 5.48 -10.64 2.00
CA GLN A 134 5.71 -11.92 1.34
C GLN A 134 4.87 -12.02 0.06
N LEU A 135 4.64 -10.88 -0.60
CA LEU A 135 3.78 -10.79 -1.79
C LEU A 135 4.31 -11.67 -2.91
N ASN A 136 3.41 -12.46 -3.51
CA ASN A 136 3.70 -13.26 -4.70
C ASN A 136 3.34 -12.52 -5.99
N SER A 137 3.50 -13.17 -7.14
CA SER A 137 3.38 -12.58 -8.48
C SER A 137 2.00 -12.07 -8.88
N ASN A 138 0.96 -12.19 -8.05
CA ASN A 138 -0.39 -11.71 -8.39
C ASN A 138 -0.67 -10.30 -7.85
N ILE A 139 0.30 -9.38 -7.96
CA ILE A 139 0.13 -8.03 -7.41
C ILE A 139 -0.92 -7.19 -8.16
N SER A 140 -1.22 -7.53 -9.41
CA SER A 140 -2.30 -6.90 -10.17
C SER A 140 -3.64 -6.98 -9.42
N SER A 141 -3.90 -8.06 -8.68
CA SER A 141 -5.09 -8.19 -7.82
C SER A 141 -5.14 -7.18 -6.65
N ILE A 142 -3.98 -6.64 -6.25
CA ILE A 142 -3.85 -5.63 -5.21
C ILE A 142 -3.93 -4.23 -5.84
N LEU A 143 -3.31 -4.01 -7.00
CA LEU A 143 -3.23 -2.68 -7.59
C LEU A 143 -4.48 -2.31 -8.40
N SER A 144 -5.20 -3.30 -8.91
CA SER A 144 -6.43 -3.08 -9.68
C SER A 144 -7.46 -2.28 -8.87
N GLY A 145 -8.03 -1.24 -9.49
CA GLY A 145 -8.98 -0.33 -8.86
C GLY A 145 -8.36 0.85 -8.09
N LEU A 146 -7.04 0.90 -7.88
CA LEU A 146 -6.36 2.03 -7.24
C LEU A 146 -6.01 3.14 -8.25
N LEU A 147 -7.04 3.72 -8.87
CA LEU A 147 -6.93 4.64 -10.02
C LEU A 147 -6.18 5.95 -9.74
N SER A 148 -5.99 6.31 -8.48
CA SER A 148 -5.30 7.55 -8.09
C SER A 148 -3.90 7.31 -7.52
N LEU A 149 -3.42 6.06 -7.56
CA LEU A 149 -2.16 5.69 -6.96
C LEU A 149 -0.99 6.27 -7.76
N LYS A 150 -0.17 7.08 -7.08
CA LYS A 150 0.99 7.78 -7.64
C LYS A 150 2.31 7.18 -7.18
N SER A 151 2.36 6.69 -5.95
CA SER A 151 3.56 6.14 -5.33
C SER A 151 3.31 4.74 -4.80
N LEU A 152 4.16 3.80 -5.21
CA LEU A 152 4.12 2.41 -4.76
C LEU A 152 5.51 1.94 -4.33
N ASP A 153 5.60 1.38 -3.12
CA ASP A 153 6.81 0.70 -2.63
C ASP A 153 6.58 -0.80 -2.46
N LEU A 154 7.34 -1.60 -3.22
CA LEU A 154 7.33 -3.06 -3.22
C LEU A 154 8.63 -3.65 -2.69
N SER A 155 9.50 -2.83 -2.10
CA SER A 155 10.82 -3.23 -1.62
C SER A 155 10.75 -4.39 -0.62
N TYR A 156 11.71 -5.29 -0.68
CA TYR A 156 11.89 -6.43 0.21
C TYR A 156 10.70 -7.40 0.25
N ASN A 157 10.02 -7.62 -0.88
CA ASN A 157 9.06 -8.71 -1.04
C ASN A 157 9.75 -9.91 -1.70
N SER A 158 10.08 -10.93 -0.91
CA SER A 158 10.94 -12.05 -1.35
C SER A 158 10.27 -13.02 -2.32
N MET A 159 8.93 -13.01 -2.42
CA MET A 159 8.17 -13.89 -3.30
C MET A 159 7.72 -13.22 -4.61
N LEU A 160 8.03 -11.93 -4.80
CA LEU A 160 7.73 -11.23 -6.05
C LEU A 160 8.67 -11.76 -7.13
N THR A 161 8.10 -12.46 -8.11
CA THR A 161 8.79 -12.78 -9.35
C THR A 161 8.52 -11.68 -10.39
N ALA A 162 9.44 -11.54 -11.33
CA ALA A 162 9.54 -10.49 -12.36
C ALA A 162 8.26 -10.14 -13.17
N SER A 163 7.23 -10.96 -13.20
CA SER A 163 5.99 -10.68 -13.95
C SER A 163 5.00 -9.78 -13.19
N VAL A 164 5.54 -8.80 -12.42
CA VAL A 164 4.83 -7.95 -11.45
C VAL A 164 3.80 -7.01 -12.11
N ILE A 165 4.03 -6.59 -13.36
CA ILE A 165 3.15 -5.65 -14.07
C ILE A 165 3.02 -6.17 -15.51
N GLN A 166 1.86 -6.74 -15.85
CA GLN A 166 1.58 -7.23 -17.21
C GLN A 166 0.66 -6.26 -17.96
N ASP A 167 0.85 -6.19 -19.29
CA ASP A 167 0.24 -5.25 -20.26
C ASP A 167 -1.27 -4.95 -20.09
N LYS A 168 -2.05 -5.88 -19.54
CA LYS A 168 -3.50 -5.72 -19.38
C LYS A 168 -3.88 -4.79 -18.22
N ASP A 169 -2.97 -4.58 -17.26
CA ASP A 169 -3.20 -3.77 -16.06
C ASP A 169 -2.62 -2.35 -16.20
N VAL A 170 -1.72 -2.11 -17.17
CA VAL A 170 -0.84 -0.92 -17.20
C VAL A 170 -1.44 0.31 -17.87
N ALA A 171 -2.53 0.16 -18.62
CA ALA A 171 -3.18 1.29 -19.29
C ALA A 171 -3.81 2.30 -18.31
N GLU A 172 -4.08 1.89 -17.07
CA GLU A 172 -4.74 2.72 -16.05
C GLU A 172 -3.79 3.32 -15.02
N PHE A 173 -2.57 2.80 -14.88
CA PHE A 173 -1.68 3.21 -13.80
C PHE A 173 -1.01 4.56 -14.06
N ILE A 174 -1.23 5.50 -13.14
CA ILE A 174 -0.69 6.87 -13.19
C ILE A 174 0.52 7.07 -12.28
N PHE A 175 1.27 5.99 -12.00
CA PHE A 175 2.42 6.03 -11.10
C PHE A 175 3.42 7.11 -11.54
N THR A 176 3.80 7.96 -10.59
CA THR A 176 4.94 8.87 -10.70
C THR A 176 6.17 8.31 -10.00
N THR A 177 5.98 7.44 -9.01
CA THR A 177 7.07 6.86 -8.21
C THR A 177 6.86 5.37 -7.99
N LEU A 178 7.89 4.59 -8.30
CA LEU A 178 7.90 3.15 -8.12
C LEU A 178 9.23 2.70 -7.51
N ASN A 179 9.15 2.03 -6.36
CA ASN A 179 10.33 1.57 -5.63
C ASN A 179 10.35 0.04 -5.51
N PHE A 180 11.48 -0.52 -5.91
CA PHE A 180 11.86 -1.91 -5.72
C PHE A 180 13.24 -1.97 -5.07
N THR A 181 13.34 -2.84 -4.07
CA THR A 181 14.60 -3.29 -3.49
C THR A 181 14.45 -4.77 -3.20
N ALA A 182 15.48 -5.59 -3.35
CA ALA A 182 15.44 -7.00 -2.94
C ALA A 182 16.66 -7.35 -2.09
N TYR A 183 16.60 -8.46 -1.36
CA TYR A 183 17.82 -9.04 -0.81
C TYR A 183 18.54 -9.74 -1.97
N LEU A 184 19.80 -9.38 -2.23
CA LEU A 184 20.68 -9.96 -3.26
C LEU A 184 20.65 -11.50 -3.25
N ALA A 185 19.69 -12.11 -3.95
CA ALA A 185 19.55 -13.56 -4.03
C ALA A 185 18.80 -13.98 -5.31
N ALA A 186 19.58 -14.50 -6.26
CA ALA A 186 19.26 -15.52 -7.28
C ALA A 186 18.10 -15.35 -8.28
N VAL A 187 17.15 -14.43 -8.09
CA VAL A 187 16.00 -14.30 -9.01
C VAL A 187 16.25 -13.19 -10.02
N SER A 188 16.17 -13.54 -11.30
CA SER A 188 16.18 -12.58 -12.39
C SER A 188 14.96 -11.65 -12.29
N PHE A 189 15.20 -10.35 -12.18
CA PHE A 189 14.13 -9.35 -12.22
C PHE A 189 13.94 -8.85 -13.66
N GLN A 190 12.69 -8.89 -14.13
CA GLN A 190 12.23 -8.22 -15.35
C GLN A 190 11.09 -7.30 -14.92
N LEU A 191 10.93 -6.19 -15.63
CA LEU A 191 9.81 -5.28 -15.43
C LEU A 191 9.48 -4.73 -16.81
N ASP A 192 8.24 -4.95 -17.23
CA ASP A 192 7.72 -4.28 -18.41
C ASP A 192 7.31 -2.86 -18.02
N THR A 193 8.05 -1.89 -18.53
CA THR A 193 7.81 -0.47 -18.25
C THR A 193 7.10 0.24 -19.39
N SER A 194 6.74 -0.46 -20.47
CA SER A 194 6.19 0.13 -21.70
C SER A 194 4.89 0.93 -21.48
N GLY A 195 4.09 0.57 -20.47
CA GLY A 195 2.88 1.29 -20.09
C GLY A 195 3.07 2.42 -19.08
N LEU A 196 4.23 2.55 -18.43
CA LEU A 196 4.47 3.48 -17.31
C LEU A 196 4.80 4.91 -17.77
N ARG A 197 3.95 5.49 -18.63
CA ARG A 197 4.22 6.76 -19.33
C ARG A 197 4.36 7.99 -18.41
N LYS A 198 3.81 7.96 -17.20
CA LYS A 198 3.87 9.04 -16.21
C LYS A 198 4.97 8.85 -15.16
N LEU A 199 5.72 7.76 -15.22
CA LEU A 199 6.72 7.44 -14.21
C LEU A 199 7.85 8.46 -14.25
N GLU A 200 8.06 9.14 -13.12
CA GLU A 200 9.10 10.15 -12.96
C GLU A 200 10.30 9.62 -12.16
N VAL A 201 10.04 8.73 -11.19
CA VAL A 201 11.04 8.17 -10.29
C VAL A 201 10.94 6.65 -10.30
N LEU A 202 12.03 5.99 -10.67
CA LEU A 202 12.17 4.55 -10.59
C LEU A 202 13.39 4.20 -9.74
N SER A 203 13.17 3.49 -8.64
CA SER A 203 14.24 2.91 -7.83
C SER A 203 14.18 1.40 -7.92
N MET A 204 15.30 0.78 -8.30
CA MET A 204 15.46 -0.66 -8.44
C MET A 204 16.82 -1.05 -7.84
N ASN A 205 16.93 -1.02 -6.52
CA ASN A 205 18.21 -1.22 -5.83
C ASN A 205 18.37 -2.70 -5.42
N GLU A 206 19.62 -3.16 -5.30
CA GLU A 206 19.94 -4.51 -4.81
C GLU A 206 19.28 -5.66 -5.63
N LEU A 207 18.92 -5.39 -6.89
CA LEU A 207 18.31 -6.37 -7.81
C LEU A 207 19.36 -7.05 -8.70
N ASN A 208 19.12 -8.33 -9.01
CA ASN A 208 19.85 -9.05 -10.06
C ASN A 208 19.10 -8.89 -11.39
N ILE A 209 19.48 -7.89 -12.17
CA ILE A 209 18.81 -7.54 -13.42
C ILE A 209 19.50 -8.29 -14.56
N THR A 210 18.83 -9.29 -15.10
CA THR A 210 19.34 -10.09 -16.22
C THR A 210 18.49 -9.88 -17.47
N GLY A 211 19.15 -9.66 -18.61
CA GLY A 211 18.47 -9.49 -19.90
C GLY A 211 18.38 -8.03 -20.34
N THR A 212 18.22 -7.83 -21.65
CA THR A 212 18.23 -6.50 -22.29
C THR A 212 16.87 -5.80 -22.27
N THR A 213 15.78 -6.51 -21.96
CA THR A 213 14.40 -5.99 -22.04
C THR A 213 14.13 -4.86 -21.06
N LEU A 214 14.66 -4.93 -19.83
CA LEU A 214 14.56 -3.83 -18.88
C LEU A 214 15.31 -2.60 -19.39
N LEU A 215 16.56 -2.76 -19.84
CA LEU A 215 17.38 -1.66 -20.36
C LEU A 215 16.75 -1.00 -21.60
N GLN A 216 16.16 -1.80 -22.50
CA GLN A 216 15.44 -1.31 -23.66
C GLN A 216 14.19 -0.51 -23.26
N SER A 217 13.40 -1.01 -22.31
CA SER A 217 12.17 -0.33 -21.88
C SER A 217 12.44 0.94 -21.06
N LEU A 218 13.49 0.98 -20.24
CA LEU A 218 13.91 2.18 -19.50
C LEU A 218 14.21 3.36 -20.43
N GLY A 219 14.85 3.10 -21.57
CA GLY A 219 15.14 4.13 -22.57
C GLY A 219 13.91 4.72 -23.26
N THR A 220 12.74 4.09 -23.10
CA THR A 220 11.48 4.52 -23.74
C THR A 220 10.54 5.28 -22.81
N LEU A 221 10.88 5.43 -21.53
CA LEU A 221 10.05 6.12 -20.55
C LEU A 221 10.09 7.64 -20.76
N PRO A 222 8.98 8.27 -21.21
CA PRO A 222 9.03 9.65 -21.68
C PRO A 222 9.11 10.69 -20.55
N SER A 223 8.75 10.32 -19.32
CA SER A 223 8.64 11.23 -18.17
C SER A 223 9.69 10.98 -17.10
N LEU A 224 10.60 10.01 -17.28
CA LEU A 224 11.53 9.57 -16.24
C LEU A 224 12.57 10.67 -15.96
N LYS A 225 12.67 11.06 -14.68
CA LYS A 225 13.60 12.10 -14.18
C LYS A 225 14.68 11.51 -13.29
N THR A 226 14.34 10.49 -12.52
CA THR A 226 15.24 9.87 -11.53
C THR A 226 15.25 8.36 -11.70
N LEU A 227 16.45 7.79 -11.87
CA LEU A 227 16.69 6.36 -11.92
C LEU A 227 17.75 5.98 -10.88
N SER A 228 17.40 5.10 -9.94
CA SER A 228 18.33 4.52 -8.97
C SER A 228 18.51 3.03 -9.23
N LEU A 229 19.76 2.61 -9.45
CA LEU A 229 20.18 1.22 -9.71
C LEU A 229 21.29 0.80 -8.74
N LYS A 230 21.23 1.29 -7.50
CA LYS A 230 22.30 1.08 -6.52
C LYS A 230 22.44 -0.42 -6.20
N ASP A 231 23.68 -0.90 -6.14
CA ASP A 231 24.01 -2.28 -5.78
C ASP A 231 23.30 -3.32 -6.68
N THR A 232 23.03 -2.97 -7.95
CA THR A 232 22.48 -3.89 -8.95
C THR A 232 23.56 -4.58 -9.77
N ASN A 233 23.32 -5.85 -10.11
CA ASN A 233 24.14 -6.56 -11.08
C ASN A 233 23.53 -6.40 -12.48
N LEU A 234 24.02 -5.45 -13.25
CA LEU A 234 23.62 -5.25 -14.65
C LEU A 234 24.50 -6.12 -15.56
N SER A 235 23.97 -7.27 -15.98
CA SER A 235 24.65 -8.12 -16.98
C SER A 235 23.84 -8.19 -18.27
N GLY A 236 24.37 -7.61 -19.35
CA GLY A 236 23.78 -7.66 -20.69
C GLY A 236 24.62 -6.91 -21.73
N THR A 237 24.78 -7.48 -22.92
CA THR A 237 25.38 -6.80 -24.07
C THR A 237 24.27 -6.15 -24.90
N SER A 238 24.21 -4.82 -24.92
CA SER A 238 23.36 -4.09 -25.87
C SER A 238 24.03 -4.11 -27.25
N ILE A 239 23.47 -4.84 -28.20
CA ILE A 239 23.71 -4.55 -29.63
C ILE A 239 22.72 -3.44 -29.98
N ILE A 240 23.21 -2.21 -30.03
CA ILE A 240 22.46 -1.09 -30.59
C ILE A 240 22.43 -1.33 -32.11
N GLN A 241 21.25 -1.61 -32.66
CA GLN A 241 20.96 -1.51 -34.10
C GLN A 241 20.04 -0.34 -34.33
#